data_AF-A0A838TDV6-F1
#
_entry.id   AF-A0A838TDV6-F1
#
_cell.length_a   1.000
_cell.length_b   1.000
_cell.length_c   1.000
_cell.angle_alpha   90.00
_cell.angle_beta   90.00
_cell.angle_gamma   90.00
#
_symmetry.space_group_name_H-M   'P 1'
#
loop_
_entity.id
_entity.type
_entity.pdbx_description
1 polymer ?
#
loop_
_entity_poly.entity_id
_entity_poly.type
_entity_poly.pdbx_seq_one_letter_code
_entity_poly.pdbx_strand_id
1 'polypeptide(L)'
;MEPEAKVGQIIEHLFRQEAGKIVSALTGSFGLRNLELIEDAVQEALLKALRQWSYGTVPANPGAWLMTVARNQALDGLRRSARWREKEEEIALTQLPASGSESTPLFTDEEIRDDQLRMIFACCHPALARESQVALTLKILCGCSVEEIARAFLLPGETIAKRLTRARQRLQKRAVSFEIPAGPELAARLDSVLEVLYLLFNEGYNASQGASLIRRDLCAEAIRLTTLLQEHPAGDTPRTHALLALLLFQAARFSRAARRRRGNLAFA
;
A
#
# COMPACT_ATOMS: atom_id res chain seq x y z
N MET A 1 -25.27 8.07 17.71
CA MET A 1 -24.76 7.82 16.34
C MET A 1 -23.32 8.29 16.10
N GLU A 2 -22.73 9.21 16.89
CA GLU A 2 -21.32 9.65 16.70
C GLU A 2 -20.20 8.65 17.07
N PRO A 3 -20.31 7.74 18.07
CA PRO A 3 -19.17 6.90 18.46
C PRO A 3 -18.89 5.76 17.48
N GLU A 4 -19.92 5.13 16.89
CA GLU A 4 -19.75 4.06 15.89
C GLU A 4 -19.11 4.56 14.59
N ALA A 5 -19.51 5.76 14.13
CA ALA A 5 -18.91 6.39 12.95
C ALA A 5 -17.42 6.72 13.15
N LYS A 6 -17.02 7.06 14.39
CA LYS A 6 -15.63 7.35 14.75
C LYS A 6 -14.78 6.09 14.83
N VAL A 7 -15.32 4.99 15.36
CA VAL A 7 -14.64 3.67 15.37
C VAL A 7 -14.45 3.15 13.96
N GLY A 8 -15.47 3.27 13.09
CA GLY A 8 -15.36 2.89 11.68
C GLY A 8 -14.24 3.62 10.93
N GLN A 9 -14.09 4.94 11.15
CA GLN A 9 -13.01 5.74 10.55
C GLN A 9 -11.61 5.35 11.04
N ILE A 10 -11.46 5.04 12.33
CA ILE A 10 -10.18 4.61 12.91
C ILE A 10 -9.76 3.25 12.33
N ILE A 11 -10.72 2.32 12.21
CA ILE A 11 -10.49 1.00 11.62
C ILE A 11 -10.13 1.12 10.15
N GLU A 12 -10.83 1.96 9.39
CA GLU A 12 -10.52 2.19 7.97
C GLU A 12 -9.11 2.77 7.78
N HIS A 13 -8.71 3.73 8.60
CA HIS A 13 -7.38 4.33 8.54
C HIS A 13 -6.28 3.31 8.88
N LEU A 14 -6.47 2.53 9.95
CA LEU A 14 -5.58 1.44 10.33
C LEU A 14 -5.43 0.43 9.18
N PHE A 15 -6.54 0.04 8.55
CA PHE A 15 -6.51 -0.92 7.47
C PHE A 15 -5.78 -0.43 6.23
N ARG A 16 -5.92 0.85 5.87
CA ARG A 16 -5.16 1.43 4.76
C ARG A 16 -3.66 1.42 5.03
N GLN A 17 -3.26 1.76 6.26
CA GLN A 17 -1.85 1.75 6.68
C GLN A 17 -1.25 0.35 6.72
N GLU A 18 -2.00 -0.64 7.20
CA GLU A 18 -1.52 -2.01 7.33
C GLU A 18 -1.56 -2.79 6.00
N ALA A 19 -2.54 -2.52 5.13
CA ALA A 19 -2.68 -3.22 3.86
C ALA A 19 -1.40 -3.13 3.00
N GLY A 20 -0.84 -1.93 2.82
CA GLY A 20 0.37 -1.74 2.01
C GLY A 20 1.60 -2.44 2.60
N LYS A 21 1.73 -2.48 3.93
CA LYS A 21 2.80 -3.21 4.63
C LYS A 21 2.66 -4.72 4.39
N ILE A 22 1.48 -5.27 4.62
CA ILE A 22 1.22 -6.70 4.53
C ILE A 22 1.37 -7.17 3.08
N VAL A 23 0.79 -6.46 2.10
CA VAL A 23 0.95 -6.84 0.68
C VAL A 23 2.42 -6.83 0.29
N SER A 24 3.20 -5.85 0.72
CA SER A 24 4.64 -5.77 0.41
C SER A 24 5.43 -6.93 1.03
N ALA A 25 5.27 -7.18 2.34
CA ALA A 25 5.97 -8.25 3.05
C ALA A 25 5.62 -9.66 2.50
N LEU A 26 4.33 -9.91 2.25
CA LEU A 26 3.90 -11.17 1.64
C LEU A 26 4.37 -11.30 0.20
N THR A 27 4.53 -10.20 -0.54
CA THR A 27 5.13 -10.21 -1.87
C THR A 27 6.62 -10.55 -1.82
N GLY A 28 7.36 -10.06 -0.82
CA GLY A 28 8.73 -10.47 -0.56
C GLY A 28 8.86 -11.97 -0.32
N SER A 29 7.92 -12.56 0.44
CA SER A 29 7.94 -13.99 0.78
C SER A 29 7.43 -14.92 -0.32
N PHE A 30 6.36 -14.54 -1.02
CA PHE A 30 5.67 -15.41 -1.99
C PHE A 30 5.95 -15.04 -3.45
N GLY A 31 6.63 -13.92 -3.69
CA GLY A 31 7.04 -13.42 -5.00
C GLY A 31 5.98 -12.59 -5.71
N LEU A 32 6.44 -11.60 -6.48
CA LEU A 32 5.63 -10.65 -7.25
C LEU A 32 4.63 -11.30 -8.21
N ARG A 33 4.92 -12.52 -8.69
CA ARG A 33 4.01 -13.28 -9.56
C ARG A 33 2.66 -13.57 -8.90
N ASN A 34 2.62 -13.65 -7.58
CA ASN A 34 1.44 -14.01 -6.80
C ASN A 34 0.70 -12.78 -6.24
N LEU A 35 1.03 -11.57 -6.71
CA LEU A 35 0.52 -10.31 -6.18
C LEU A 35 -1.01 -10.24 -6.07
N GLU A 36 -1.72 -10.70 -7.09
CA GLU A 36 -3.20 -10.69 -7.09
C GLU A 36 -3.77 -11.59 -5.98
N LEU A 37 -3.23 -12.80 -5.83
CA LEU A 37 -3.59 -13.73 -4.77
C LEU A 37 -3.28 -13.16 -3.38
N ILE A 38 -2.15 -12.47 -3.25
CA ILE A 38 -1.75 -11.81 -2.00
C ILE A 38 -2.71 -10.68 -1.65
N GLU A 39 -3.08 -9.83 -2.62
CA GLU A 39 -4.06 -8.76 -2.42
C GLU A 39 -5.41 -9.32 -1.97
N ASP A 40 -5.88 -10.40 -2.58
CA ASP A 40 -7.14 -11.06 -2.20
C ASP A 40 -7.07 -11.62 -0.77
N ALA A 41 -5.94 -12.23 -0.40
CA ALA A 41 -5.71 -12.71 0.96
C ALA A 41 -5.67 -11.57 1.99
N VAL A 42 -5.08 -10.42 1.65
CA VAL A 42 -5.11 -9.24 2.54
C VAL A 42 -6.54 -8.72 2.68
N GLN A 43 -7.30 -8.63 1.59
CA GLN A 43 -8.69 -8.17 1.63
C GLN A 43 -9.58 -9.09 2.48
N GLU A 44 -9.43 -10.42 2.35
CA GLU A 44 -10.19 -11.37 3.17
C GLU A 44 -9.78 -11.29 4.66
N ALA A 45 -8.51 -11.03 4.97
CA ALA A 45 -8.06 -10.80 6.34
C ALA A 45 -8.70 -9.53 6.95
N LEU A 46 -8.77 -8.44 6.18
CA LEU A 46 -9.43 -7.19 6.59
C LEU A 46 -10.94 -7.39 6.77
N LEU A 47 -11.60 -8.13 5.88
CA LEU A 47 -13.02 -8.48 6.01
C LEU A 47 -13.27 -9.31 7.27
N LYS A 48 -12.38 -10.26 7.59
CA LYS A 48 -12.45 -11.04 8.82
C LYS A 48 -12.29 -10.15 10.06
N ALA A 49 -11.33 -9.22 10.05
CA ALA A 49 -11.16 -8.23 11.10
C ALA A 49 -12.42 -7.38 11.30
N LEU A 50 -13.03 -6.87 10.22
CA LEU A 50 -14.28 -6.09 10.29
C LEU A 50 -15.38 -6.88 11.00
N ARG A 51 -15.58 -8.15 10.64
CA ARG A 51 -16.62 -8.99 11.26
C ARG A 51 -16.33 -9.29 12.73
N GLN A 52 -15.06 -9.54 13.08
CA GLN A 52 -14.68 -9.95 14.42
C GLN A 52 -14.57 -8.79 15.40
N TRP A 53 -14.07 -7.63 14.95
CA TRP A 53 -13.78 -6.47 15.81
C TRP A 53 -14.96 -5.52 15.94
N SER A 54 -15.93 -5.55 15.01
CA SER A 54 -17.13 -4.71 15.10
C SER A 54 -17.98 -4.99 16.36
N TYR A 55 -17.97 -6.23 16.83
CA TYR A 55 -18.74 -6.66 18.01
C TYR A 55 -17.87 -7.26 19.12
N GLY A 56 -16.55 -7.34 18.91
CA GLY A 56 -15.61 -8.02 19.80
C GLY A 56 -14.43 -7.13 20.21
N THR A 57 -13.47 -7.72 20.91
CA THR A 57 -12.25 -7.01 21.33
C THR A 57 -11.23 -6.96 20.19
N VAL A 58 -10.72 -5.77 19.91
CA VAL A 58 -9.57 -5.57 19.04
C VAL A 58 -8.32 -6.19 19.70
N PRO A 59 -7.53 -7.01 18.98
CA PRO A 59 -6.28 -7.56 19.51
C PRO A 59 -5.32 -6.48 19.98
N ALA A 60 -4.45 -6.79 20.94
CA ALA A 60 -3.44 -5.84 21.43
C ALA A 60 -2.49 -5.35 20.33
N ASN A 61 -2.18 -6.21 19.35
CA ASN A 61 -1.46 -5.86 18.13
C ASN A 61 -2.27 -6.23 16.87
N PRO A 62 -3.11 -5.30 16.37
CA PRO A 62 -3.95 -5.52 15.19
C PRO A 62 -3.16 -5.83 13.92
N GLY A 63 -2.01 -5.19 13.73
CA GLY A 63 -1.16 -5.35 12.54
C GLY A 63 -0.55 -6.75 12.47
N ALA A 64 0.02 -7.24 13.58
CA ALA A 64 0.56 -8.60 13.66
C ALA A 64 -0.51 -9.68 13.44
N TRP A 65 -1.72 -9.45 13.98
CA TRP A 65 -2.86 -10.33 13.73
C TRP A 65 -3.26 -10.36 12.25
N LEU A 66 -3.40 -9.18 11.62
CA LEU A 66 -3.74 -9.06 10.20
C LEU A 66 -2.69 -9.73 9.31
N MET A 67 -1.40 -9.50 9.58
CA MET A 67 -0.28 -10.14 8.88
C MET A 67 -0.39 -11.66 8.96
N THR A 68 -0.65 -12.20 10.15
CA THR A 68 -0.77 -13.64 10.36
C THR A 68 -1.95 -14.23 9.59
N VAL A 69 -3.12 -13.59 9.67
CA VAL A 69 -4.32 -14.06 8.96
C VAL A 69 -4.14 -13.99 7.45
N ALA A 70 -3.61 -12.88 6.92
CA ALA A 70 -3.35 -12.71 5.50
C ALA A 70 -2.32 -13.72 4.99
N ARG A 71 -1.24 -13.96 5.74
CA ARG A 71 -0.23 -14.96 5.40
C ARG A 71 -0.84 -16.35 5.27
N ASN A 72 -1.67 -16.75 6.23
CA ASN A 72 -2.32 -18.06 6.21
C ASN A 72 -3.27 -18.20 5.02
N GLN A 73 -4.06 -17.16 4.75
CA GLN A 73 -4.95 -17.15 3.58
C GLN A 73 -4.19 -17.20 2.25
N ALA A 74 -3.06 -16.49 2.15
CA ALA A 74 -2.18 -16.54 0.99
C ALA A 74 -1.58 -17.93 0.81
N LEU A 75 -1.08 -18.56 1.88
CA LEU A 75 -0.59 -19.94 1.85
C LEU A 75 -1.67 -20.92 1.38
N ASP A 76 -2.89 -20.80 1.90
CA ASP A 76 -4.00 -21.67 1.50
C ASP A 76 -4.44 -21.43 0.05
N GLY A 77 -4.39 -20.19 -0.42
CA GLY A 77 -4.56 -19.84 -1.82
C GLY A 77 -3.49 -20.49 -2.70
N LEU A 78 -2.21 -20.35 -2.33
CA LEU A 78 -1.07 -20.92 -3.06
C LEU A 78 -1.15 -22.44 -3.11
N ARG A 79 -1.50 -23.09 -2.00
CA ARG A 79 -1.71 -24.54 -1.93
C ARG A 79 -2.88 -24.98 -2.82
N ARG A 80 -3.98 -24.22 -2.88
CA ARG A 80 -5.07 -24.50 -3.82
C ARG A 80 -4.59 -24.37 -5.25
N SER A 81 -3.94 -23.27 -5.62
CA SER A 81 -3.41 -23.03 -6.97
C SER A 81 -2.28 -23.99 -7.35
N ALA A 82 -1.51 -24.49 -6.39
CA ALA A 82 -0.56 -25.58 -6.55
C ALA A 82 -1.33 -26.86 -6.84
N ARG A 83 -2.28 -27.30 -6.00
CA ARG A 83 -3.13 -28.47 -6.26
C ARG A 83 -3.91 -28.42 -7.58
N TRP A 84 -4.29 -27.23 -8.06
CA TRP A 84 -4.88 -27.06 -9.40
C TRP A 84 -3.87 -27.31 -10.52
N ARG A 85 -2.60 -26.97 -10.32
CA ARG A 85 -1.47 -27.28 -11.23
C ARG A 85 -0.95 -28.71 -11.05
N GLU A 86 -1.01 -29.23 -9.82
CA GLU A 86 -0.58 -30.57 -9.39
C GLU A 86 -1.61 -31.66 -9.74
N LYS A 87 -2.85 -31.29 -10.09
CA LYS A 87 -3.77 -32.19 -10.79
C LYS A 87 -3.30 -32.56 -12.21
N GLU A 88 -2.20 -31.95 -12.70
CA GLU A 88 -1.41 -32.44 -13.84
C GLU A 88 -0.06 -33.08 -13.44
N GLU A 89 0.40 -33.00 -12.19
CA GLU A 89 1.56 -33.78 -11.70
C GLU A 89 1.67 -33.66 -10.17
N GLU A 90 1.59 -34.80 -9.48
CA GLU A 90 1.54 -34.99 -8.03
C GLU A 90 2.83 -34.51 -7.31
N ILE A 91 2.71 -33.83 -6.15
CA ILE A 91 3.40 -34.14 -4.87
C ILE A 91 3.15 -33.07 -3.79
N ALA A 92 2.93 -33.57 -2.58
CA ALA A 92 2.62 -32.88 -1.34
C ALA A 92 3.67 -31.87 -0.83
N LEU A 93 3.19 -30.81 -0.17
CA LEU A 93 3.97 -30.03 0.80
C LEU A 93 3.23 -29.79 2.13
N THR A 94 3.91 -30.29 3.14
CA THR A 94 3.74 -30.45 4.59
C THR A 94 2.94 -29.39 5.36
N GLN A 95 2.25 -29.89 6.39
CA GLN A 95 1.55 -29.17 7.45
C GLN A 95 2.53 -28.42 8.37
N LEU A 96 2.15 -27.21 8.81
CA LEU A 96 2.65 -26.64 10.06
C LEU A 96 1.44 -26.29 10.94
N PRO A 97 1.56 -26.44 12.27
CA PRO A 97 0.44 -26.41 13.18
C PRO A 97 -0.20 -25.01 13.25
N ALA A 98 -1.53 -25.00 13.20
CA ALA A 98 -2.34 -23.84 13.55
C ALA A 98 -2.32 -23.65 15.07
N SER A 99 -1.20 -23.18 15.63
CA SER A 99 -1.07 -22.69 17.01
C SER A 99 0.33 -22.11 17.20
N GLY A 100 0.45 -20.78 17.29
CA GLY A 100 1.72 -20.09 17.49
C GLY A 100 1.52 -18.74 18.17
N SER A 101 2.10 -18.62 19.37
CA SER A 101 2.10 -17.49 20.30
C SER A 101 1.98 -16.08 19.67
N GLU A 102 1.10 -15.23 20.22
CA GLU A 102 0.94 -13.80 19.86
C GLU A 102 2.19 -12.92 20.14
N SER A 103 3.32 -13.51 20.53
CA SER A 103 4.43 -12.80 21.16
C SER A 103 5.56 -12.39 20.22
N THR A 104 5.72 -13.05 19.07
CA THR A 104 6.84 -12.80 18.15
C THR A 104 6.31 -12.40 16.78
N PRO A 105 6.66 -11.21 16.25
CA PRO A 105 6.20 -10.77 14.94
C PRO A 105 6.80 -11.64 13.83
N LEU A 106 6.00 -11.94 12.80
CA LEU A 106 6.39 -12.75 11.64
C LEU A 106 7.52 -12.12 10.79
N PHE A 107 7.57 -10.80 10.78
CA PHE A 107 8.56 -9.98 10.10
C PHE A 107 9.00 -8.88 11.06
N THR A 108 10.25 -8.47 10.97
CA THR A 108 10.75 -7.27 11.63
C THR A 108 10.24 -6.01 10.93
N ASP A 109 10.21 -4.89 11.64
CA ASP A 109 9.83 -3.60 11.04
C ASP A 109 10.76 -3.20 9.89
N GLU A 110 12.05 -3.56 9.97
CA GLU A 110 13.03 -3.28 8.92
C GLU A 110 12.77 -4.11 7.65
N GLU A 111 12.46 -5.40 7.78
CA GLU A 111 12.08 -6.24 6.64
C GLU A 111 10.83 -5.70 5.94
N ILE A 112 9.83 -5.25 6.71
CA ILE A 112 8.61 -4.65 6.15
C ILE A 112 8.94 -3.35 5.40
N ARG A 113 9.82 -2.50 5.97
CA ARG A 113 10.28 -1.25 5.35
C ARG A 113 10.99 -1.52 4.02
N ASP A 114 11.91 -2.47 4.00
CA ASP A 114 12.62 -2.89 2.79
C ASP A 114 11.66 -3.42 1.73
N ASP A 115 10.72 -4.29 2.11
CA ASP A 115 9.76 -4.85 1.16
C ASP A 115 8.79 -3.79 0.62
N GLN A 116 8.40 -2.79 1.43
CA GLN A 116 7.64 -1.64 0.93
C GLN A 116 8.44 -0.84 -0.10
N LEU A 117 9.73 -0.62 0.13
CA LEU A 117 10.58 0.09 -0.81
C LEU A 117 10.75 -0.71 -2.11
N ARG A 118 10.98 -2.03 -2.03
CA ARG A 118 10.97 -2.94 -3.19
C ARG A 118 9.67 -2.86 -3.96
N MET A 119 8.53 -2.79 -3.26
CA MET A 119 7.21 -2.66 -3.88
C MET A 119 7.05 -1.33 -4.63
N ILE A 120 7.54 -0.21 -4.08
CA ILE A 120 7.54 1.08 -4.78
C ILE A 120 8.32 0.97 -6.11
N PHE A 121 9.52 0.38 -6.08
CA PHE A 121 10.34 0.19 -7.28
C PHE A 121 9.72 -0.79 -8.28
N ALA A 122 9.03 -1.83 -7.82
CA ALA A 122 8.29 -2.75 -8.67
C ALA A 122 7.10 -2.04 -9.36
N CYS A 123 6.35 -1.22 -8.62
CA CYS A 123 5.25 -0.43 -9.16
C CYS A 123 5.72 0.64 -10.16
N CYS A 124 6.94 1.16 -9.98
CA CYS A 124 7.56 2.17 -10.85
C CYS A 124 8.44 1.57 -11.96
N HIS A 125 8.21 0.31 -12.33
CA HIS A 125 8.97 -0.34 -13.40
C HIS A 125 8.70 0.34 -14.77
N PRO A 126 9.74 0.58 -15.60
CA PRO A 126 9.59 1.30 -16.89
C PRO A 126 8.75 0.57 -17.93
N ALA A 127 8.48 -0.73 -17.73
CA ALA A 127 7.57 -1.49 -18.58
C ALA A 127 6.09 -1.07 -18.43
N LEU A 128 5.76 -0.30 -17.39
CA LEU A 128 4.43 0.24 -17.13
C LEU A 128 4.33 1.68 -17.63
N ALA A 129 3.19 2.03 -18.22
CA ALA A 129 2.87 3.42 -18.51
C ALA A 129 2.74 4.21 -17.20
N ARG A 130 3.03 5.51 -17.25
CA ARG A 130 3.13 6.39 -16.08
C ARG A 130 1.88 6.37 -15.20
N GLU A 131 0.72 6.48 -15.84
CA GLU A 131 -0.58 6.45 -15.19
C GLU A 131 -0.87 5.10 -14.53
N SER A 132 -0.28 4.02 -15.05
CA SER A 132 -0.37 2.68 -14.45
C SER A 132 0.53 2.55 -13.22
N GLN A 133 1.72 3.17 -13.23
CA GLN A 133 2.61 3.20 -12.07
C GLN A 133 1.95 3.93 -10.89
N VAL A 134 1.35 5.09 -11.15
CA VAL A 134 0.62 5.88 -10.14
C VAL A 134 -0.61 5.11 -9.62
N ALA A 135 -1.44 4.58 -10.51
CA ALA A 135 -2.63 3.83 -10.12
C ALA A 135 -2.30 2.57 -9.30
N LEU A 136 -1.24 1.85 -9.68
CA LEU A 136 -0.82 0.64 -8.98
C LEU A 136 -0.25 0.96 -7.59
N THR A 137 0.55 2.03 -7.48
CA THR A 137 1.08 2.52 -6.19
C THR A 137 -0.05 2.93 -5.24
N LEU A 138 -1.05 3.68 -5.74
CA LEU A 138 -2.25 4.04 -4.98
C LEU A 138 -3.01 2.81 -4.49
N LYS A 139 -3.18 1.81 -5.36
CA LYS A 139 -3.90 0.58 -5.02
C LYS A 139 -3.18 -0.24 -3.96
N ILE A 140 -1.88 -0.48 -4.15
CA ILE A 140 -1.12 -1.43 -3.34
C ILE A 140 -0.60 -0.79 -2.06
N LEU A 141 0.09 0.34 -2.16
CA LEU A 141 0.80 0.94 -1.03
C LEU A 141 -0.10 1.86 -0.20
N CYS A 142 -1.04 2.54 -0.84
CA CYS A 142 -1.96 3.47 -0.16
C CYS A 142 -3.32 2.84 0.19
N GLY A 143 -3.57 1.59 -0.23
CA GLY A 143 -4.82 0.88 0.02
C GLY A 143 -6.05 1.55 -0.60
N CYS A 144 -5.91 2.29 -1.70
CA CYS A 144 -7.03 2.98 -2.34
C CYS A 144 -8.00 2.00 -3.02
N SER A 145 -9.30 2.30 -2.93
CA SER A 145 -10.33 1.60 -3.69
C SER A 145 -10.26 1.95 -5.18
N VAL A 146 -10.86 1.11 -6.03
CA VAL A 146 -10.91 1.37 -7.48
C VAL A 146 -11.68 2.66 -7.77
N GLU A 147 -12.73 2.92 -6.99
CA GLU A 147 -13.60 4.11 -7.08
C GLU A 147 -12.87 5.38 -6.63
N GLU A 148 -11.99 5.27 -5.63
CA GLU A 148 -11.10 6.37 -5.21
C GLU A 148 -10.11 6.73 -6.29
N ILE A 149 -9.46 5.73 -6.87
CA ILE A 149 -8.50 5.92 -7.97
C ILE A 149 -9.24 6.46 -9.20
N ALA A 150 -10.42 5.95 -9.53
CA ALA A 150 -11.26 6.43 -10.62
C ALA A 150 -11.59 7.93 -10.48
N ARG A 151 -11.97 8.36 -9.27
CA ARG A 151 -12.19 9.78 -8.96
C ARG A 151 -10.93 10.61 -9.08
N ALA A 152 -9.78 10.11 -8.64
CA ALA A 152 -8.50 10.81 -8.77
C ALA A 152 -8.09 11.00 -10.23
N PHE A 153 -8.28 9.97 -11.06
CA PHE A 153 -7.95 10.00 -12.48
C PHE A 153 -9.03 10.62 -13.37
N LEU A 154 -10.20 10.96 -12.83
CA LEU A 154 -11.39 11.39 -13.58
C LEU A 154 -11.76 10.39 -14.70
N LEU A 155 -11.67 9.10 -14.39
CA LEU A 155 -11.96 8.00 -15.32
C LEU A 155 -13.06 7.08 -14.77
N PRO A 156 -13.77 6.33 -15.62
CA PRO A 156 -14.68 5.28 -15.17
C PRO A 156 -13.96 4.22 -14.34
N GLY A 157 -14.64 3.68 -13.31
CA GLY A 157 -14.10 2.63 -12.45
C GLY A 157 -13.64 1.39 -13.23
N GLU A 158 -14.39 1.00 -14.26
CA GLU A 158 -14.03 -0.12 -15.13
C GLU A 158 -12.70 0.12 -15.88
N THR A 159 -12.42 1.36 -16.28
CA THR A 159 -11.16 1.73 -16.94
C THR A 159 -9.98 1.58 -15.98
N ILE A 160 -10.16 1.99 -14.71
CA ILE A 160 -9.14 1.81 -13.68
C ILE A 160 -8.95 0.33 -13.32
N ALA A 161 -10.02 -0.43 -13.16
CA ALA A 161 -9.94 -1.87 -12.90
C ALA A 161 -9.13 -2.58 -14.00
N LYS A 162 -9.47 -2.34 -15.28
CA LYS A 162 -8.72 -2.89 -16.43
C LYS A 162 -7.26 -2.43 -16.44
N ARG A 163 -6.99 -1.17 -16.07
CA ARG A 163 -5.61 -0.64 -15.97
C ARG A 163 -4.80 -1.39 -14.91
N LEU A 164 -5.34 -1.56 -13.71
CA LEU A 164 -4.69 -2.27 -12.61
C LEU A 164 -4.40 -3.72 -12.99
N THR A 165 -5.38 -4.44 -13.54
CA THR A 165 -5.19 -5.83 -14.00
C THR A 165 -4.10 -5.93 -15.07
N ARG A 166 -4.12 -5.05 -16.09
CA ARG A 166 -3.09 -5.04 -17.14
C ARG A 166 -1.70 -4.70 -16.59
N ALA A 167 -1.61 -3.79 -15.62
CA ALA A 167 -0.35 -3.42 -14.99
C ALA A 167 0.26 -4.62 -14.24
N ARG A 168 -0.53 -5.31 -13.41
CA ARG A 168 -0.08 -6.53 -12.70
C ARG A 168 0.37 -7.60 -13.68
N GLN A 169 -0.44 -7.90 -14.70
CA GLN A 169 -0.08 -8.87 -15.74
C GLN A 169 1.20 -8.50 -16.48
N ARG A 170 1.47 -7.20 -16.68
CA ARG A 170 2.69 -6.74 -17.34
C ARG A 170 3.93 -6.91 -16.45
N LEU A 171 3.82 -6.65 -15.15
CA LEU A 171 4.89 -6.96 -14.19
C LEU A 171 5.18 -8.46 -14.13
N GLN A 172 4.14 -9.29 -14.10
CA GLN A 172 4.26 -10.76 -14.13
C GLN A 172 4.93 -11.25 -15.42
N LYS A 173 4.46 -10.81 -16.59
CA LYS A 173 4.99 -11.21 -17.91
C LYS A 173 6.45 -10.80 -18.12
N ARG A 174 6.88 -9.70 -17.51
CA ARG A 174 8.27 -9.22 -17.58
C ARG A 174 9.18 -9.88 -16.54
N ALA A 175 8.64 -10.77 -15.70
CA ALA A 175 9.38 -11.44 -14.63
C ALA A 175 10.22 -10.46 -13.81
N VAL A 176 9.62 -9.31 -13.46
CA VAL A 176 10.31 -8.24 -12.72
C VAL A 176 10.80 -8.80 -11.38
N SER A 177 12.10 -8.70 -11.14
CA SER A 177 12.69 -9.02 -9.84
C SER A 177 12.10 -8.13 -8.75
N PHE A 178 11.70 -8.73 -7.64
CA PHE A 178 11.22 -8.00 -6.45
C PHE A 178 12.42 -7.56 -5.60
N GLU A 179 13.21 -6.65 -6.16
CA GLU A 179 14.41 -6.10 -5.54
C GLU A 179 14.54 -4.61 -5.85
N ILE A 180 15.33 -3.92 -5.03
CA ILE A 180 15.70 -2.54 -5.33
C ILE A 180 16.76 -2.60 -6.44
N PRO A 181 16.55 -1.94 -7.59
CA PRO A 181 17.52 -1.97 -8.68
C PRO A 181 18.85 -1.34 -8.27
N ALA A 182 19.92 -1.71 -8.98
CA ALA A 182 21.26 -1.16 -8.78
C ALA A 182 21.79 -0.48 -10.06
N GLY A 183 22.84 0.34 -9.90
CA GLY A 183 23.55 0.96 -11.01
C GLY A 183 22.66 1.85 -11.90
N PRO A 184 22.76 1.77 -13.23
CA PRO A 184 22.04 2.67 -14.15
C PRO A 184 20.52 2.47 -14.11
N GLU A 185 20.06 1.26 -13.79
CA GLU A 185 18.63 0.97 -13.67
C GLU A 185 18.02 1.68 -12.46
N LEU A 186 18.77 1.81 -11.36
CA LEU A 186 18.33 2.56 -10.20
C LEU A 186 17.99 4.00 -10.54
N ALA A 187 18.85 4.69 -11.29
CA ALA A 187 18.61 6.08 -11.67
C ALA A 187 17.31 6.24 -12.50
N ALA A 188 17.10 5.37 -13.48
CA ALA A 188 15.90 5.40 -14.32
C ALA A 188 14.62 5.13 -13.52
N ARG A 189 14.66 4.16 -12.59
CA ARG A 189 13.50 3.86 -11.75
C ARG A 189 13.28 4.92 -10.67
N LEU A 190 14.35 5.49 -10.10
CA LEU A 190 14.26 6.53 -9.07
C LEU A 190 13.51 7.75 -9.58
N ASP A 191 13.75 8.18 -10.81
CA ASP A 191 13.02 9.30 -11.41
C ASP A 191 11.52 9.02 -11.49
N SER A 192 11.16 7.80 -11.89
CA SER A 192 9.76 7.36 -11.88
C SER A 192 9.19 7.34 -10.46
N VAL A 193 9.94 6.85 -9.47
CA VAL A 193 9.51 6.81 -8.07
C VAL A 193 9.25 8.22 -7.52
N LEU A 194 10.21 9.13 -7.65
CA LEU A 194 10.09 10.51 -7.16
C LEU A 194 8.88 11.22 -7.75
N GLU A 195 8.66 11.06 -9.06
CA GLU A 195 7.51 11.65 -9.71
C GLU A 195 6.19 10.97 -9.23
N VAL A 196 6.18 9.66 -8.90
CA VAL A 196 4.94 9.00 -8.43
C VAL A 196 4.60 9.51 -7.05
N LEU A 197 5.59 9.63 -6.17
CA LEU A 197 5.43 10.17 -4.82
C LEU A 197 4.95 11.63 -4.85
N TYR A 198 5.47 12.43 -5.77
CA TYR A 198 5.00 13.79 -5.99
C TYR A 198 3.54 13.84 -6.48
N LEU A 199 3.18 13.03 -7.48
CA LEU A 199 1.81 12.96 -8.00
C LEU A 199 0.83 12.47 -6.93
N LEU A 200 1.21 11.46 -6.16
CA LEU A 200 0.45 10.94 -5.03
C LEU A 200 0.16 12.06 -4.00
N PHE A 201 1.18 12.82 -3.62
CA PHE A 201 1.01 13.94 -2.71
C PHE A 201 0.08 15.02 -3.29
N ASN A 202 0.30 15.40 -4.55
CA ASN A 202 -0.49 16.43 -5.23
C ASN A 202 -1.96 16.05 -5.39
N GLU A 203 -2.24 14.79 -5.72
CA GLU A 203 -3.60 14.28 -5.72
C GLU A 203 -4.23 14.44 -4.35
N GLY A 204 -3.50 14.07 -3.30
CA GLY A 204 -3.89 14.30 -1.90
C GLY A 204 -4.18 15.78 -1.61
N TYR A 205 -3.29 16.66 -2.05
CA TYR A 205 -3.32 18.08 -1.78
C TYR A 205 -4.50 18.80 -2.48
N ASN A 206 -4.73 18.51 -3.77
CA ASN A 206 -5.75 19.14 -4.61
C ASN A 206 -7.20 18.79 -4.20
N ALA A 207 -7.40 17.61 -3.63
CA ALA A 207 -8.66 17.14 -3.06
C ALA A 207 -9.31 18.10 -2.06
N SER A 208 -8.47 18.87 -1.38
CA SER A 208 -8.85 19.74 -0.27
C SER A 208 -9.73 20.92 -0.71
N GLN A 209 -9.94 21.08 -2.02
CA GLN A 209 -10.90 22.04 -2.59
C GLN A 209 -12.28 21.44 -2.90
N GLY A 210 -12.47 20.12 -2.72
CA GLY A 210 -13.73 19.41 -2.99
C GLY A 210 -14.33 18.69 -1.77
N ALA A 211 -15.57 18.24 -1.89
CA ALA A 211 -16.42 17.75 -0.80
C ALA A 211 -16.07 16.36 -0.20
N SER A 212 -14.86 15.81 -0.38
CA SER A 212 -14.51 14.48 0.14
C SER A 212 -13.55 14.51 1.33
N LEU A 213 -13.93 13.86 2.43
CA LEU A 213 -13.18 13.72 3.69
C LEU A 213 -12.00 12.73 3.64
N ILE A 214 -11.52 12.35 2.46
CA ILE A 214 -10.28 11.60 2.27
C ILE A 214 -9.37 12.46 1.43
N ARG A 215 -8.12 12.62 1.87
CA ARG A 215 -6.89 12.83 1.09
C ARG A 215 -5.72 13.44 1.89
N ARG A 216 -5.91 13.67 3.20
CA ARG A 216 -4.79 13.84 4.15
C ARG A 216 -3.95 12.57 4.26
N ASP A 217 -4.60 11.43 4.24
CA ASP A 217 -3.94 10.13 4.35
C ASP A 217 -3.02 9.87 3.15
N LEU A 218 -3.39 10.31 1.94
CA LEU A 218 -2.50 10.22 0.77
C LEU A 218 -1.30 11.16 0.89
N CYS A 219 -1.49 12.39 1.37
CA CYS A 219 -0.37 13.29 1.62
C CYS A 219 0.57 12.73 2.69
N ALA A 220 0.02 12.20 3.78
CA ALA A 220 0.79 11.59 4.87
C ALA A 220 1.54 10.34 4.37
N GLU A 221 0.90 9.51 3.55
CA GLU A 221 1.50 8.32 2.98
C GLU A 221 2.58 8.65 1.96
N ALA A 222 2.39 9.66 1.11
CA ALA A 222 3.43 10.16 0.21
C ALA A 222 4.66 10.64 0.99
N ILE A 223 4.46 11.39 2.08
CA ILE A 223 5.55 11.83 2.96
C ILE A 223 6.25 10.61 3.59
N ARG A 224 5.48 9.64 4.11
CA ARG A 224 6.00 8.42 4.74
C ARG A 224 6.85 7.61 3.76
N LEU A 225 6.35 7.35 2.55
CA LEU A 225 7.06 6.60 1.51
C LEU A 225 8.29 7.38 0.98
N THR A 226 8.22 8.70 0.92
CA THR A 226 9.38 9.53 0.55
C THR A 226 10.45 9.52 1.66
N THR A 227 10.03 9.49 2.93
CA THR A 227 10.94 9.35 4.08
C THR A 227 11.62 7.98 4.06
N LEU A 228 10.85 6.92 3.83
CA LEU A 228 11.36 5.56 3.65
C LEU A 228 12.43 5.49 2.53
N LEU A 229 12.16 6.12 1.39
CA LEU A 229 13.10 6.20 0.29
C LEU A 229 14.36 7.00 0.67
N GLN A 230 14.20 8.12 1.37
CA GLN A 230 15.31 8.98 1.79
C GLN A 230 16.25 8.30 2.80
N GLU A 231 15.70 7.47 3.69
CA GLU A 231 16.46 6.74 4.71
C GLU A 231 17.26 5.56 4.13
N HIS A 232 16.93 5.12 2.92
CA HIS A 232 17.60 4.00 2.27
C HIS A 232 18.72 4.48 1.32
N PRO A 233 19.88 3.79 1.24
CA PRO A 233 21.01 4.21 0.39
C PRO A 233 20.65 4.43 -1.09
N ALA A 234 19.69 3.67 -1.61
CA ALA A 234 19.22 3.82 -3.00
C ALA A 234 18.45 5.13 -3.28
N GLY A 235 17.92 5.77 -2.23
CA GLY A 235 17.19 7.03 -2.32
C GLY A 235 17.86 8.19 -1.58
N ASP A 236 19.01 7.99 -0.94
CA ASP A 236 19.82 9.03 -0.32
C ASP A 236 20.48 9.93 -1.39
N THR A 237 19.66 10.77 -2.02
CA THR A 237 20.08 11.68 -3.09
C THR A 237 19.53 13.08 -2.82
N PRO A 238 20.18 14.14 -3.35
CA PRO A 238 19.68 15.52 -3.23
C PRO A 238 18.26 15.69 -3.77
N ARG A 239 17.90 14.95 -4.82
CA ARG A 239 16.56 15.01 -5.44
C ARG A 239 15.48 14.47 -4.49
N THR A 240 15.74 13.37 -3.80
CA THR A 240 14.81 12.80 -2.80
C THR A 240 14.63 13.75 -1.62
N HIS A 241 15.72 14.33 -1.11
CA HIS A 241 15.68 15.32 -0.04
C HIS A 241 14.89 16.56 -0.44
N ALA A 242 15.11 17.06 -1.66
CA ALA A 242 14.38 18.21 -2.20
C ALA A 242 12.87 17.91 -2.33
N LEU A 243 12.50 16.71 -2.79
CA LEU A 243 11.11 16.29 -2.84
C LEU A 243 10.50 16.24 -1.44
N LEU A 244 11.14 15.56 -0.48
CA LEU A 244 10.63 15.46 0.89
C LEU A 244 10.44 16.84 1.52
N ALA A 245 11.43 17.74 1.37
CA ALA A 245 11.33 19.11 1.85
C ALA A 245 10.14 19.86 1.22
N LEU A 246 9.92 19.69 -0.09
CA LEU A 246 8.77 20.27 -0.79
C LEU A 246 7.44 19.75 -0.22
N LEU A 247 7.31 18.44 -0.04
CA LEU A 247 6.08 17.82 0.49
C LEU A 247 5.79 18.32 1.91
N LEU A 248 6.81 18.35 2.79
CA LEU A 248 6.68 18.85 4.16
C LEU A 248 6.32 20.33 4.20
N PHE A 249 6.93 21.15 3.35
CA PHE A 249 6.62 22.58 3.24
C PHE A 249 5.16 22.81 2.82
N GLN A 250 4.68 22.08 1.81
CA GLN A 250 3.30 22.17 1.35
C GLN A 250 2.32 21.67 2.42
N ALA A 251 2.64 20.57 3.11
CA ALA A 251 1.83 20.01 4.20
C ALA A 251 1.73 20.96 5.42
N ALA A 252 2.82 21.68 5.74
CA ALA A 252 2.82 22.67 6.83
C ALA A 252 1.87 23.85 6.53
N ARG A 253 1.85 24.33 5.27
CA ARG A 253 0.93 25.38 4.82
C ARG A 253 -0.53 24.93 4.89
N PHE A 254 -0.79 23.69 4.49
CA PHE A 254 -2.12 23.08 4.57
C PHE A 254 -2.63 23.00 6.01
N SER A 255 -1.79 22.51 6.93
CA SER A 255 -2.15 22.37 8.35
C SER A 255 -2.55 23.70 8.99
N ARG A 256 -1.92 24.80 8.56
CA ARG A 256 -2.27 26.17 8.97
C ARG A 256 -3.56 26.68 8.32
N ALA A 257 -3.77 26.43 7.03
CA ALA A 257 -4.98 26.85 6.32
C ALA A 257 -6.25 26.12 6.82
N ALA A 258 -6.15 24.81 7.09
CA ALA A 258 -7.24 24.04 7.69
C ALA A 258 -7.59 24.52 9.11
N ARG A 259 -6.60 24.97 9.89
CA ARG A 259 -6.80 25.58 11.21
C ARG A 259 -7.52 26.94 11.10
N ARG A 260 -7.20 27.74 10.08
CA ARG A 260 -7.89 29.01 9.76
C ARG A 260 -9.33 28.83 9.26
N ARG A 261 -9.68 27.71 8.61
CA ARG A 261 -11.06 27.40 8.20
C ARG A 261 -11.93 26.80 9.33
N ARG A 262 -11.33 26.15 10.34
CA ARG A 262 -12.02 25.69 11.56
C ARG A 262 -12.04 26.75 12.68
N GLY A 263 -11.12 27.70 12.65
CA GLY A 263 -11.19 28.91 13.45
C GLY A 263 -12.12 29.90 12.76
N ASN A 264 -13.39 29.90 13.18
CA ASN A 264 -14.24 31.06 12.98
C ASN A 264 -13.45 32.31 13.41
N LEU A 265 -13.61 33.38 12.65
CA LEU A 265 -13.18 34.72 13.02
C LEU A 265 -13.66 35.01 14.45
N ALA A 266 -12.74 34.91 15.40
CA ALA A 266 -12.88 35.44 16.72
C ALA A 266 -11.53 36.05 17.10
N PHE A 267 -11.62 37.24 17.66
CA PHE A 267 -10.58 38.22 18.00
C PHE A 267 -10.10 39.06 16.81
N ALA A 268 -10.19 40.39 16.82
CA ALA A 268 -10.84 41.41 17.64
C ALA A 268 -10.63 42.71 16.85
#